data_AF-A0A2W5UXP5-F1
#
_entry.id   AF-A0A2W5UXP5-F1
#
_cell.length_a   1.000
_cell.length_b   1.000
_cell.length_c   1.000
_cell.angle_alpha   90.00
_cell.angle_beta   90.00
_cell.angle_gamma   90.00
#
_symmetry.space_group_name_H-M   'P 1'
#
loop_
_entity.id
_entity.type
_entity.pdbx_description
1 polymer ?
#
loop_
_entity_poly.entity_id
_entity_poly.type
_entity_poly.pdbx_seq_one_letter_code
_entity_poly.pdbx_strand_id
1 'polypeptide(L)'
;MIRRAWALAALIVVSASAARAETRMFSYDPISPDAKRLTGAGVTILFNQGLLGGGKPIKVLATGVPAEARLKDGRQKDLGPGGLSAMEGVDTDAMLYEVDASAAQGKIYVRAFCPGSTRLWLSFSTIVIRRDLRIQAFGDDPKAPGKARLCGTLDFSYRGEWRLPKGRNAPDPMQDWTDNPQHPDTSN
;
A
#
# COMPACT_ATOMS: atom_id res chain seq x y z
N MET A 1 -53.51 32.00 -38.81
CA MET A 1 -53.87 30.65 -38.32
C MET A 1 -52.71 29.71 -38.62
N ILE A 2 -52.41 28.79 -37.67
CA ILE A 2 -51.53 27.61 -37.79
C ILE A 2 -50.02 27.92 -37.75
N ARG A 3 -49.14 27.27 -36.96
CA ARG A 3 -49.16 26.49 -35.70
C ARG A 3 -47.73 25.91 -35.55
N ARG A 4 -47.27 25.73 -34.29
CA ARG A 4 -46.16 24.86 -33.82
C ARG A 4 -44.76 25.49 -33.96
N ALA A 5 -44.09 25.91 -32.88
CA ALA A 5 -43.42 25.09 -31.84
C ALA A 5 -42.53 24.01 -32.50
N TRP A 6 -41.27 23.81 -32.12
CA TRP A 6 -40.85 23.19 -30.86
C TRP A 6 -39.38 23.55 -30.62
N ALA A 7 -39.06 24.05 -29.42
CA ALA A 7 -37.70 24.15 -28.94
C ALA A 7 -37.23 22.76 -28.48
N LEU A 8 -36.25 22.17 -29.15
CA LEU A 8 -35.54 21.00 -28.64
C LEU A 8 -34.40 21.46 -27.74
N ALA A 9 -34.60 21.36 -26.43
CA ALA A 9 -33.53 21.39 -25.45
C ALA A 9 -32.76 20.07 -25.50
N ALA A 10 -31.50 20.11 -25.93
CA ALA A 10 -30.60 18.97 -25.87
C ALA A 10 -30.13 18.76 -24.42
N LEU A 11 -30.72 17.79 -23.73
CA LEU A 11 -30.14 17.24 -22.49
C LEU A 11 -28.91 16.42 -22.85
N ILE A 12 -27.72 17.00 -22.71
CA ILE A 12 -26.46 16.24 -22.68
C ILE A 12 -26.39 15.58 -21.30
N VAL A 13 -26.83 14.32 -21.21
CA VAL A 13 -26.55 13.47 -20.04
C VAL A 13 -25.08 13.08 -20.12
N VAL A 14 -24.20 13.88 -19.50
CA VAL A 14 -22.82 13.46 -19.25
C VAL A 14 -22.90 12.34 -18.22
N SER A 15 -22.83 11.09 -18.68
CA SER A 15 -22.56 9.95 -17.82
C SER A 15 -21.14 10.10 -17.27
N ALA A 16 -20.99 10.85 -16.19
CA ALA A 16 -19.79 10.89 -15.39
C ALA A 16 -19.60 9.49 -14.77
N SER A 17 -19.00 8.58 -15.53
CA SER A 17 -18.35 7.42 -14.94
C SER A 17 -17.24 8.00 -14.08
N ALA A 18 -17.51 8.18 -12.79
CA ALA A 18 -16.47 8.47 -11.82
C ALA A 18 -15.41 7.40 -12.06
N ALA A 19 -14.24 7.81 -12.56
CA ALA A 19 -13.07 6.95 -12.64
C ALA A 19 -12.68 6.63 -11.20
N ARG A 20 -13.40 5.68 -10.60
CA ARG A 20 -13.09 5.16 -9.28
C ARG A 20 -11.76 4.46 -9.43
N ALA A 21 -10.77 4.92 -8.69
CA ALA A 21 -9.50 4.24 -8.57
C ALA A 21 -9.79 2.77 -8.23
N GLU A 22 -9.40 1.87 -9.12
CA GLU A 22 -9.66 0.44 -8.94
C GLU A 22 -8.74 -0.06 -7.83
N THR A 23 -9.34 -0.61 -6.77
CA THR A 23 -8.56 -1.24 -5.70
C THR A 23 -8.10 -2.61 -6.19
N ARG A 24 -6.78 -2.83 -6.18
CA ARG A 24 -6.13 -4.06 -6.67
C ARG A 24 -5.20 -4.61 -5.60
N MET A 25 -4.87 -5.90 -5.74
CA MET A 25 -3.99 -6.62 -4.83
C MET A 25 -2.95 -7.41 -5.61
N PHE A 26 -1.67 -7.14 -5.36
CA PHE A 26 -0.56 -7.92 -5.92
C PHE A 26 0.18 -8.66 -4.82
N SER A 27 0.49 -9.93 -5.06
CA SER A 27 1.33 -10.73 -4.18
C SER A 27 2.75 -10.80 -4.73
N TYR A 28 3.70 -10.86 -3.79
CA TYR A 28 5.11 -10.87 -4.08
C TYR A 28 5.85 -11.90 -3.22
N ASP A 29 6.79 -12.61 -3.84
CA ASP A 29 7.70 -13.56 -3.22
C ASP A 29 8.96 -12.84 -2.68
N PRO A 30 9.46 -13.17 -1.48
CA PRO A 30 10.62 -12.48 -0.93
C PRO A 30 11.92 -12.97 -1.61
N ILE A 31 12.72 -12.03 -2.12
CA ILE A 31 14.02 -12.30 -2.73
C ILE A 31 15.13 -12.10 -1.70
N SER A 32 15.17 -10.92 -1.06
CA SER A 32 16.27 -10.55 -0.16
C SER A 32 16.19 -11.29 1.20
N PRO A 33 17.33 -11.46 1.90
CA PRO A 33 17.33 -12.07 3.23
C PRO A 33 16.42 -11.37 4.23
N ASP A 34 16.39 -10.04 4.22
CA ASP A 34 15.51 -9.25 5.08
C ASP A 34 14.03 -9.43 4.72
N ALA A 35 13.71 -9.51 3.42
CA ALA A 35 12.36 -9.82 2.97
C ALA A 35 11.88 -11.17 3.52
N LYS A 36 12.71 -12.21 3.41
CA LYS A 36 12.39 -13.55 3.92
C LYS A 36 12.22 -13.55 5.43
N ARG A 37 13.16 -12.93 6.16
CA ARG A 37 13.16 -12.86 7.62
C ARG A 37 11.94 -12.13 8.18
N LEU A 38 11.56 -11.00 7.57
CA LEU A 38 10.52 -10.12 8.11
C LEU A 38 9.10 -10.51 7.68
N THR A 39 8.96 -11.19 6.54
CA THR A 39 7.63 -11.43 5.93
C THR A 39 7.30 -12.92 5.77
N GLY A 40 8.29 -13.79 5.96
CA GLY A 40 8.17 -15.24 5.80
C GLY A 40 7.95 -15.61 4.33
N ALA A 41 6.69 -15.76 3.94
CA ALA A 41 6.27 -16.17 2.59
C ALA A 41 6.02 -14.99 1.63
N GLY A 42 6.49 -13.79 1.98
CA GLY A 42 6.37 -12.58 1.15
C GLY A 42 5.28 -11.63 1.60
N VAL A 43 4.87 -10.74 0.70
CA VAL A 43 3.87 -9.70 0.98
C VAL A 43 2.78 -9.67 -0.07
N THR A 44 1.60 -9.26 0.36
CA THR A 44 0.52 -8.82 -0.52
C THR A 44 0.28 -7.34 -0.30
N ILE A 45 0.25 -6.57 -1.39
CA ILE A 45 0.03 -5.12 -1.37
C ILE A 45 -1.36 -4.83 -1.92
N LEU A 46 -2.19 -4.21 -1.09
CA LEU A 46 -3.46 -3.63 -1.49
C LEU A 46 -3.21 -2.15 -1.84
N PHE A 47 -3.63 -1.74 -3.03
CA PHE A 47 -3.38 -0.39 -3.53
C PHE A 47 -4.52 0.12 -4.40
N ASN A 48 -4.62 1.43 -4.52
CA ASN A 48 -5.52 2.08 -5.47
C ASN A 48 -4.75 2.36 -6.76
N GLN A 49 -5.22 1.81 -7.88
CA GLN A 49 -4.63 2.07 -9.18
C GLN A 49 -5.01 3.48 -9.66
N GLY A 50 -4.00 4.28 -9.96
CA GLY A 50 -4.17 5.59 -10.58
C GLY A 50 -4.42 5.51 -12.09
N LEU A 51 -4.90 6.63 -12.65
CA LEU A 51 -5.15 6.79 -14.09
C LEU A 51 -3.91 6.57 -14.97
N LEU A 52 -2.72 6.83 -14.45
CA LEU A 52 -1.43 6.67 -15.14
C LEU A 52 -0.77 5.29 -14.88
N GLY A 53 -1.50 4.33 -14.33
CA GLY A 53 -1.05 2.95 -14.13
C GLY A 53 -0.22 2.68 -12.86
N GLY A 54 0.28 3.71 -12.19
CA GLY A 54 0.96 3.57 -10.89
C GLY A 54 -0.02 3.29 -9.73
N GLY A 55 0.34 2.38 -8.84
CA GLY A 55 -0.44 2.02 -7.66
C GLY A 55 -0.08 2.80 -6.40
N LYS A 56 -1.08 3.34 -5.69
CA LYS A 56 -0.94 3.96 -4.36
C LYS A 56 -1.22 2.93 -3.26
N PRO A 57 -0.20 2.41 -2.55
CA PRO A 57 -0.40 1.40 -1.54
C PRO A 57 -1.17 1.97 -0.34
N ILE A 58 -2.12 1.18 0.17
CA ILE A 58 -2.96 1.54 1.31
C ILE A 58 -2.84 0.53 2.46
N LYS A 59 -2.44 -0.70 2.15
CA LYS A 59 -2.27 -1.77 3.14
C LYS A 59 -1.22 -2.78 2.66
N VAL A 60 -0.37 -3.20 3.59
CA VAL A 60 0.62 -4.27 3.40
C VAL A 60 0.23 -5.43 4.29
N LEU A 61 0.22 -6.64 3.71
CA LEU A 61 -0.05 -7.88 4.42
C LEU A 61 1.17 -8.78 4.31
N ALA A 62 1.74 -9.18 5.45
CA ALA A 62 2.75 -10.23 5.43
C ALA A 62 2.07 -11.58 5.23
N THR A 63 2.63 -12.42 4.37
CA THR A 63 1.97 -13.69 3.96
C THR A 63 2.42 -14.87 4.82
N GLY A 64 3.58 -14.78 5.48
CA GLY A 64 4.07 -15.81 6.41
C GLY A 64 3.77 -15.54 7.90
N VAL A 65 3.22 -14.37 8.23
CA VAL A 65 2.84 -13.99 9.59
C VAL A 65 1.49 -13.25 9.55
N PRO A 66 0.56 -13.51 10.49
CA PRO A 66 -0.75 -12.86 10.52
C PRO A 66 -0.59 -11.42 11.01
N ALA A 67 -0.03 -10.56 10.16
CA ALA A 67 0.21 -9.17 10.46
C ALA A 67 -0.10 -8.31 9.25
N GLU A 68 -0.83 -7.22 9.49
CA GLU A 68 -1.06 -6.18 8.51
C GLU A 68 -0.66 -4.80 9.02
N ALA A 69 -0.29 -3.94 8.07
CA ALA A 69 0.01 -2.54 8.30
C ALA A 69 -0.86 -1.67 7.39
N ARG A 70 -1.54 -0.69 7.98
CA ARG A 70 -2.21 0.39 7.26
C ARG A 70 -1.22 1.49 6.93
N LEU A 71 -1.37 2.07 5.75
CA LEU A 71 -0.48 3.09 5.24
C LEU A 71 -1.20 4.43 5.14
N LYS A 72 -0.49 5.48 5.54
CA LYS A 72 -0.87 6.88 5.32
C LYS A 72 0.24 7.57 4.53
N ASP A 73 -0.08 8.64 3.82
CA ASP A 73 0.90 9.37 3.04
C ASP A 73 2.07 9.83 3.93
N GLY A 74 3.29 9.49 3.51
CA GLY A 74 4.52 9.89 4.18
C GLY A 74 4.96 11.26 3.72
N ARG A 75 5.63 12.01 4.60
CA ARG A 75 6.14 13.35 4.29
C ARG A 75 7.67 13.31 4.26
N GLN A 76 8.26 13.78 3.16
CA GLN A 76 9.72 13.83 3.00
C GLN A 76 10.43 14.53 4.18
N LYS A 77 9.85 15.65 4.65
CA LYS A 77 10.35 16.41 5.81
C LYS A 77 10.40 15.61 7.12
N ASP A 78 9.61 14.54 7.23
CA ASP A 78 9.58 13.71 8.43
C ASP A 78 10.78 12.74 8.49
N LEU A 79 11.48 12.54 7.37
CA LEU A 79 12.75 11.81 7.33
C LEU A 79 13.97 12.68 7.70
N GLY A 80 13.76 13.99 7.81
CA GLY A 80 14.79 14.99 8.08
C GLY A 80 15.09 15.89 6.87
N PRO A 81 16.10 16.77 6.97
CA PRO A 81 16.49 17.68 5.89
C PRO A 81 16.85 16.91 4.61
N GLY A 82 16.20 17.26 3.50
CA GLY A 82 16.44 16.63 2.19
C GLY A 82 15.66 15.33 1.92
N GLY A 83 14.93 14.79 2.92
CA GLY A 83 14.09 13.60 2.72
C GLY A 83 14.88 12.39 2.20
N LEU A 84 14.26 11.58 1.34
CA LEU A 84 14.92 10.43 0.70
C LEU A 84 16.17 10.83 -0.09
N SER A 85 16.19 12.01 -0.73
CA SER A 85 17.34 12.48 -1.54
C SER A 85 18.61 12.74 -0.73
N ALA A 86 18.50 12.88 0.59
CA ALA A 86 19.66 13.03 1.48
C ALA A 86 20.11 11.71 2.12
N MET A 87 19.44 10.59 1.81
CA MET A 87 19.73 9.28 2.39
C MET A 87 20.56 8.42 1.43
N GLU A 88 21.57 7.74 1.97
CA GLU A 88 22.44 6.86 1.19
C GLU A 88 21.77 5.49 0.94
N GLY A 89 21.94 4.94 -0.27
CA GLY A 89 21.41 3.63 -0.64
C GLY A 89 19.89 3.59 -0.81
N VAL A 90 19.26 4.76 -0.98
CA VAL A 90 17.81 4.92 -1.08
C VAL A 90 17.39 5.27 -2.50
N ASP A 91 16.27 4.69 -2.93
CA ASP A 91 15.60 5.10 -4.17
C ASP A 91 14.89 6.44 -3.95
N THR A 92 15.34 7.48 -4.64
CA THR A 92 14.85 8.86 -4.47
C THR A 92 13.52 9.10 -5.18
N ASP A 93 13.19 8.29 -6.19
CA ASP A 93 11.95 8.41 -6.97
C ASP A 93 10.86 7.44 -6.48
N ALA A 94 11.00 6.97 -5.24
CA ALA A 94 10.08 6.06 -4.59
C ALA A 94 8.90 6.77 -3.89
N MET A 95 7.78 6.06 -3.79
CA MET A 95 6.60 6.55 -3.09
C MET A 95 6.77 6.35 -1.59
N LEU A 96 6.58 7.39 -0.78
CA LEU A 96 6.80 7.34 0.67
C LEU A 96 5.49 7.26 1.44
N TYR A 97 5.38 6.27 2.34
CA TYR A 97 4.25 6.07 3.22
C TYR A 97 4.71 5.90 4.67
N GLU A 98 3.89 6.31 5.62
CA GLU A 98 4.08 6.00 7.03
C GLU A 98 3.14 4.87 7.44
N VAL A 99 3.64 3.93 8.24
CA VAL A 99 2.81 2.91 8.88
C VAL A 99 2.00 3.55 9.98
N ASP A 100 0.69 3.34 9.97
CA ASP A 100 -0.17 3.75 11.07
C ASP A 100 0.01 2.80 12.27
N ALA A 101 0.89 3.19 13.19
CA ALA A 101 1.16 2.43 14.41
C ALA A 101 -0.05 2.33 15.36
N SER A 102 -1.14 3.07 15.13
CA SER A 102 -2.36 2.99 15.95
C SER A 102 -3.42 2.05 15.37
N ALA A 103 -3.27 1.62 14.11
CA ALA A 103 -4.21 0.76 13.42
C ALA A 103 -3.64 -0.66 13.22
N ALA A 104 -4.52 -1.66 13.34
CA ALA A 104 -4.20 -3.08 13.17
C ALA A 104 -2.89 -3.47 13.92
N GLN A 105 -1.98 -4.19 13.26
CA GLN A 105 -0.70 -4.62 13.84
C GLN A 105 0.45 -3.65 13.53
N GLY A 106 0.16 -2.36 13.28
CA GLY A 106 1.17 -1.35 12.92
C GLY A 106 2.34 -1.25 13.91
N LYS A 107 2.11 -1.39 15.22
CA LYS A 107 3.20 -1.42 16.23
C LYS A 107 4.13 -2.61 16.07
N ILE A 108 3.60 -3.76 15.64
CA ILE A 108 4.39 -4.97 15.37
C ILE A 108 5.32 -4.70 14.18
N TYR A 109 4.79 -4.07 13.12
CA TYR A 109 5.60 -3.65 11.97
C TYR A 109 6.73 -2.70 12.37
N VAL A 110 6.44 -1.64 13.14
CA VAL A 110 7.48 -0.70 13.62
C VAL A 110 8.61 -1.45 14.32
N ARG A 111 8.27 -2.32 15.28
CA ARG A 111 9.27 -3.07 16.06
C ARG A 111 10.05 -4.08 15.23
N ALA A 112 9.39 -4.75 14.29
CA ALA A 112 10.02 -5.78 13.46
C ALA A 112 10.97 -5.18 12.41
N PHE A 113 10.53 -4.12 11.73
CA PHE A 113 11.29 -3.51 10.63
C PHE A 113 12.35 -2.53 11.11
N CYS A 114 12.06 -1.76 12.17
CA CYS A 114 12.97 -0.76 12.71
C CYS A 114 13.05 -0.85 14.25
N PRO A 115 13.79 -1.83 14.80
CA PRO A 115 13.96 -1.94 16.24
C PRO A 115 14.51 -0.65 16.88
N GLY A 116 13.83 -0.21 17.95
CA GLY A 116 14.18 1.01 18.69
C GLY A 116 13.59 2.31 18.13
N SER A 117 12.91 2.26 16.98
CA SER A 117 12.19 3.40 16.42
C SER A 117 10.75 3.45 16.95
N THR A 118 10.18 4.65 16.99
CA THR A 118 8.78 4.91 17.37
C THR A 118 7.86 5.06 16.16
N ARG A 119 8.44 5.39 15.00
CA ARG A 119 7.75 5.55 13.71
C ARG A 119 8.42 4.66 12.66
N LEU A 120 7.65 4.30 11.65
CA LEU A 120 8.11 3.52 10.51
C LEU A 120 7.57 4.16 9.24
N TRP A 121 8.47 4.45 8.31
CA TRP A 121 8.14 4.79 6.94
C TRP A 121 8.58 3.68 6.01
N LEU A 122 7.80 3.47 4.97
CA LEU A 122 8.09 2.53 3.90
C LEU A 122 8.13 3.31 2.60
N SER A 123 9.25 3.28 1.89
CA SER A 123 9.26 3.66 0.49
C SER A 123 8.95 2.44 -0.38
N PHE A 124 8.22 2.65 -1.47
CA PHE A 124 7.89 1.62 -2.43
C PHE A 124 8.41 2.06 -3.80
N SER A 125 9.08 1.15 -4.51
CA SER A 125 9.22 1.28 -5.95
C SER A 125 7.83 1.29 -6.60
N THR A 126 7.73 1.73 -7.86
CA THR A 126 6.44 1.79 -8.54
C THR A 126 5.75 0.42 -8.57
N ILE A 127 4.52 0.36 -8.05
CA ILE A 127 3.71 -0.87 -8.04
C ILE A 127 3.00 -1.00 -9.39
N VAL A 128 3.48 -1.94 -10.20
CA VAL A 128 2.93 -2.28 -11.52
C VAL A 128 2.99 -3.79 -11.75
N ILE A 129 2.15 -4.26 -12.67
CA ILE A 129 2.02 -5.69 -13.00
C ILE A 129 3.35 -6.26 -13.54
N ARG A 130 3.69 -7.50 -13.14
CA ARG A 130 4.89 -8.22 -13.61
C ARG A 130 6.22 -7.50 -13.37
N ARG A 131 6.30 -6.64 -12.35
CA ARG A 131 7.56 -6.01 -11.92
C ARG A 131 7.85 -6.34 -10.47
N ASP A 132 9.13 -6.57 -10.20
CA ASP A 132 9.63 -6.73 -8.86
C ASP A 132 9.39 -5.46 -8.03
N LEU A 133 9.19 -5.66 -6.73
CA LEU A 133 8.90 -4.61 -5.78
C LEU A 133 10.07 -4.46 -4.82
N ARG A 134 10.59 -3.24 -4.70
CA ARG A 134 11.50 -2.85 -3.63
C ARG A 134 10.74 -2.05 -2.58
N ILE A 135 10.87 -2.47 -1.33
CA ILE A 135 10.40 -1.71 -0.17
C ILE A 135 11.61 -1.35 0.68
N GLN A 136 11.78 -0.07 1.01
CA GLN A 136 12.81 0.34 1.97
C GLN A 136 12.15 0.86 3.24
N ALA A 137 12.63 0.39 4.38
CA ALA A 137 12.08 0.70 5.68
C ALA A 137 12.93 1.73 6.41
N PHE A 138 12.31 2.76 6.93
CA PHE A 138 12.95 3.85 7.64
C PHE A 138 12.32 4.03 9.01
N GLY A 139 13.14 4.34 10.00
CA GLY A 139 12.67 4.64 11.35
C GLY A 139 13.35 5.88 11.90
N ASP A 140 12.76 6.52 12.89
CA ASP A 140 13.39 7.62 13.61
C ASP A 140 14.71 7.13 14.23
N ASP A 141 15.75 7.96 14.12
CA ASP A 141 17.05 7.66 14.67
C ASP A 141 17.11 8.10 16.14
N PRO A 142 17.20 7.15 17.10
CA PRO A 142 17.30 7.49 18.52
C PRO A 142 18.59 8.26 18.86
N LYS A 143 19.60 8.23 17.98
CA LYS A 143 20.87 8.95 18.17
C LYS A 143 20.89 10.32 17.50
N ALA A 144 19.95 10.61 16.61
CA ALA A 144 19.88 11.87 15.87
C ALA A 144 18.43 12.35 15.77
N PRO A 145 17.93 13.06 16.80
CA PRO A 145 16.54 13.53 16.84
C PRO A 145 16.15 14.32 15.58
N GLY A 146 14.99 14.00 15.03
CA GLY A 146 14.47 14.64 13.81
C GLY A 146 15.05 14.10 12.50
N LYS A 147 15.88 13.05 12.55
CA LYS A 147 16.34 12.32 11.36
C LYS A 147 15.78 10.90 11.37
N ALA A 148 15.52 10.38 10.17
CA ALA A 148 15.28 8.97 9.97
C ALA A 148 16.56 8.25 9.51
N ARG A 149 16.60 6.94 9.73
CA ARG A 149 17.64 6.04 9.25
C ARG A 149 17.02 4.90 8.45
N LEU A 150 17.77 4.39 7.47
CA LEU A 150 17.41 3.17 6.75
C LEU A 150 17.60 1.97 7.70
N CYS A 151 16.54 1.19 7.91
CA CYS A 151 16.55 -0.01 8.74
C CYS A 151 16.70 -1.30 7.92
N GLY A 152 16.29 -1.28 6.65
CA GLY A 152 16.39 -2.44 5.77
C GLY A 152 15.86 -2.18 4.36
N THR A 153 16.33 -2.98 3.42
CA THR A 153 15.85 -3.00 2.02
C THR A 153 15.32 -4.38 1.70
N LEU A 154 14.04 -4.44 1.33
CA LEU A 154 13.30 -5.65 1.06
C LEU A 154 13.01 -5.73 -0.43
N ASP A 155 13.57 -6.73 -1.09
CA ASP A 155 13.34 -6.99 -2.52
C ASP A 155 12.40 -8.18 -2.67
N PHE A 156 11.41 -8.03 -3.53
CA PHE A 156 10.41 -9.05 -3.79
C PHE A 156 10.16 -9.25 -5.28
N SER A 157 9.89 -10.50 -5.68
CA SER A 157 9.51 -10.85 -7.05
C SER A 157 8.00 -10.87 -7.21
N TYR A 158 7.50 -10.37 -8.33
CA TYR A 158 6.06 -10.42 -8.62
C TYR A 158 5.57 -11.86 -8.77
N ARG A 159 4.59 -12.25 -7.93
CA ARG A 159 3.96 -13.57 -7.99
C ARG A 159 2.70 -13.55 -8.84
N GLY A 160 1.83 -12.58 -8.63
CA GLY A 160 0.53 -12.56 -9.27
C GLY A 160 -0.42 -11.51 -8.70
N GLU A 161 -1.55 -11.38 -9.38
CA GLU A 161 -2.65 -10.51 -8.98
C GLU A 161 -3.79 -11.31 -8.36
N TRP A 162 -4.30 -10.81 -7.24
CA TRP A 162 -5.58 -11.23 -6.71
C TRP A 162 -6.70 -10.40 -7.30
N ARG A 163 -7.71 -11.08 -7.81
CA ARG A 163 -8.95 -10.43 -8.25
C ARG A 163 -9.91 -10.36 -7.07
N LEU A 164 -10.13 -9.16 -6.56
CA LEU A 164 -11.16 -8.95 -5.56
C LEU A 164 -12.54 -9.30 -6.14
N PRO A 165 -13.38 -10.06 -5.39
CA PRO A 165 -14.75 -10.33 -5.79
C PRO A 165 -15.49 -9.01 -6.07
N LYS A 166 -16.27 -8.97 -7.14
CA LYS A 166 -17.10 -7.81 -7.48
C LYS A 166 -18.53 -8.08 -7.05
N GLY A 167 -19.18 -7.12 -6.39
CA GLY A 167 -20.60 -7.22 -6.02
C GLY A 167 -20.94 -6.57 -4.69
N ARG A 168 -22.23 -6.54 -4.36
CA ARG A 168 -22.77 -5.90 -3.13
C ARG A 168 -22.38 -6.65 -1.84
N ASN A 169 -22.01 -7.94 -1.96
CA ASN A 169 -21.59 -8.81 -0.86
C ASN A 169 -20.09 -9.16 -0.94
N ALA A 170 -19.29 -8.37 -1.66
CA ALA A 170 -17.86 -8.59 -1.71
C ALA A 170 -17.23 -8.34 -0.33
N PRO A 171 -16.29 -9.19 0.13
CA PRO A 171 -15.52 -8.93 1.35
C PRO A 171 -14.84 -7.56 1.26
N ASP A 172 -14.87 -6.79 2.34
CA ASP A 172 -14.14 -5.53 2.40
C ASP A 172 -12.64 -5.84 2.51
N PRO A 173 -11.81 -5.51 1.51
CA PRO A 173 -10.36 -5.75 1.58
C PRO A 173 -9.67 -4.92 2.68
N MET A 174 -10.36 -3.89 3.18
CA MET A 174 -9.94 -3.10 4.32
C MET A 174 -10.42 -3.66 5.66
N GLN A 175 -11.14 -4.78 5.72
CA GLN A 175 -11.42 -5.49 6.97
C GLN A 175 -10.11 -6.07 7.55
N ASP A 176 -9.97 -6.04 8.87
CA ASP A 176 -8.92 -6.80 9.56
C ASP A 176 -9.38 -8.26 9.64
N TRP A 177 -8.63 -9.15 8.99
CA TRP A 177 -8.90 -10.59 8.96
C TRP A 177 -7.97 -11.38 9.90
N THR A 178 -7.00 -10.70 10.52
CA THR A 178 -6.01 -11.34 11.39
C THR A 178 -6.55 -11.60 12.81
N ASP A 179 -7.62 -10.90 13.21
CA ASP A 179 -8.29 -11.07 14.50
C ASP A 179 -9.40 -12.14 14.52
N ASN A 180 -9.69 -12.80 13.39
CA ASN A 180 -10.80 -13.76 13.30
C ASN A 180 -10.32 -15.22 13.09
N PRO A 181 -10.08 -16.01 14.16
CA PRO A 181 -9.77 -17.43 14.06
C PRO A 181 -10.97 -18.29 13.59
N GLN A 182 -12.17 -17.72 13.44
CA GLN A 182 -13.34 -18.39 12.87
C GLN A 182 -13.70 -17.86 11.48
N HIS A 183 -13.01 -18.34 10.46
CA HIS A 183 -13.69 -18.62 9.20
C HIS A 183 -13.18 -19.96 8.65
N PRO A 184 -13.71 -21.11 9.12
CA PRO A 184 -13.66 -22.30 8.29
C PRO A 184 -14.40 -21.97 6.99
N ASP A 185 -13.83 -22.36 5.85
CA ASP A 185 -14.53 -22.31 4.56
C ASP A 185 -15.89 -23.03 4.72
N THR A 186 -16.97 -22.25 4.79
CA THR A 186 -18.34 -22.77 4.70
C THR A 186 -18.88 -22.51 3.30
N SER A 187 -18.13 -22.97 2.29
CA SER A 187 -18.70 -23.29 0.99
C SER A 187 -19.08 -24.77 1.01
N ASN A 188 -20.34 -25.04 1.37
CA ASN A 188 -21.10 -26.15 0.79
C ASN A 188 -21.99 -25.57 -0.31
#